data_AF-A0A7S2LJ12-F1
#
_entry.id   AF-A0A7S2LJ12-F1
#
_cell.length_a   1.000
_cell.length_b   1.000
_cell.length_c   1.000
_cell.angle_alpha   90.00
_cell.angle_beta   90.00
_cell.angle_gamma   90.00
#
_symmetry.space_group_name_H-M   'P 1'
#
loop_
_entity.id
_entity.type
_entity.pdbx_description
1 polymer ?
#
loop_
_entity_poly.entity_id
_entity_poly.type
_entity_poly.pdbx_seq_one_letter_code
_entity_poly.pdbx_strand_id
1 'polypeptide(L)'
;STTQILQAIAISNGTAQQTDHHIRVSAYHALEDFKQISANIDPRIVQEKIRLCLDILLSPQSQTVINGASRDNQNAIDVTASAKMFVLLVLKKYVQVHYKNLSSQDCQTLRNTVLESARLTVSLLNAASDDVKKSVEFKLVGSKIAEVLSDLAARDFPQRWPTFLDDLYGKVWGLSEGNDMGHGARICMECLSLLTEDCTDSDFNSKISTTRRNDI
;
A
#
# COMPACT_ATOMS: atom_id res chain seq x y z
N SER A 1 12.38 -13.12 -4.24
CA SER A 1 11.46 -13.05 -5.41
C SER A 1 10.04 -12.76 -4.93
N THR A 2 9.14 -12.30 -5.82
CA THR A 2 7.73 -12.03 -5.48
C THR A 2 7.05 -13.25 -4.87
N THR A 3 7.24 -14.44 -5.44
CA THR A 3 6.66 -15.69 -4.94
C THR A 3 7.05 -16.00 -3.50
N GLN A 4 8.31 -15.80 -3.13
CA GLN A 4 8.78 -16.05 -1.76
C GLN A 4 8.12 -15.11 -0.74
N ILE A 5 7.93 -13.84 -1.11
CA ILE A 5 7.25 -12.86 -0.25
C ILE A 5 5.78 -13.26 -0.09
N LEU A 6 5.10 -13.60 -1.19
CA LEU A 6 3.69 -14.02 -1.13
C LEU A 6 3.52 -15.30 -0.29
N GLN A 7 4.42 -16.27 -0.41
CA GLN A 7 4.43 -17.47 0.44
C GLN A 7 4.64 -17.12 1.92
N ALA A 8 5.61 -16.26 2.24
CA ALA A 8 5.85 -15.85 3.61
C ALA A 8 4.64 -15.13 4.22
N ILE A 9 3.95 -14.27 3.44
CA ILE A 9 2.71 -13.61 3.84
C ILE A 9 1.60 -14.65 4.08
N ALA A 10 1.41 -15.60 3.16
CA ALA A 10 0.41 -16.65 3.30
C ALA A 10 0.61 -17.49 4.57
N ILE A 11 1.86 -17.88 4.84
CA ILE A 11 2.25 -18.64 6.04
C ILE A 11 2.01 -17.80 7.30
N SER A 12 2.45 -16.53 7.31
CA SER A 12 2.31 -15.64 8.47
C SER A 12 0.86 -15.31 8.81
N ASN A 13 -0.02 -15.24 7.82
CA ASN A 13 -1.46 -15.00 8.03
C ASN A 13 -2.23 -16.24 8.49
N GLY A 14 -1.57 -17.40 8.63
CA GLY A 14 -2.22 -18.64 9.02
C GLY A 14 -3.15 -19.22 7.95
N THR A 15 -3.13 -18.68 6.72
CA THR A 15 -3.90 -19.22 5.58
C THR A 15 -3.40 -20.60 5.14
N ALA A 16 -2.14 -20.89 5.45
CA ALA A 16 -1.53 -22.21 5.32
C ALA A 16 -1.93 -23.12 6.51
N GLN A 17 -3.01 -23.87 6.36
CA GLN A 17 -3.38 -24.89 7.34
C GLN A 17 -2.22 -25.90 7.49
N GLN A 18 -1.89 -26.29 8.72
CA GLN A 18 -0.83 -27.25 9.08
C GLN A 18 0.60 -26.90 8.62
N THR A 19 1.02 -25.65 8.79
CA THR A 19 2.43 -25.27 8.69
C THR A 19 3.17 -25.50 10.01
N ASP A 20 4.33 -26.16 9.93
CA ASP A 20 5.25 -26.35 11.06
C ASP A 20 5.64 -25.00 11.70
N HIS A 21 5.79 -24.98 13.03
CA HIS A 21 6.15 -23.79 13.80
C HIS A 21 7.47 -23.19 13.29
N HIS A 22 8.45 -24.02 12.97
CA HIS A 22 9.73 -23.56 12.42
C HIS A 22 9.57 -22.79 11.10
N ILE A 23 8.69 -23.27 10.21
CA ILE A 23 8.39 -22.62 8.93
C ILE A 23 7.71 -21.26 9.16
N ARG A 24 6.80 -21.16 10.14
CA ARG A 24 6.15 -19.89 10.50
C ARG A 24 7.14 -18.87 11.04
N VAL A 25 8.05 -19.29 11.92
CA VAL A 25 9.10 -18.42 12.48
C VAL A 25 10.03 -17.93 11.37
N SER A 26 10.45 -18.81 10.46
CA SER A 26 11.27 -18.43 9.31
C SER A 26 10.56 -17.44 8.38
N ALA A 27 9.29 -17.66 8.07
CA ALA A 27 8.49 -16.74 7.27
C ALA A 27 8.35 -15.36 7.94
N TYR A 28 8.13 -15.33 9.26
CA TYR A 28 8.07 -14.08 10.03
C TYR A 28 9.39 -13.31 9.96
N HIS A 29 10.53 -13.97 10.20
CA HIS A 29 11.84 -13.32 10.11
C HIS A 29 12.12 -12.79 8.70
N ALA A 30 11.78 -13.55 7.65
CA ALA A 30 11.94 -13.09 6.27
C ALA A 30 11.11 -11.82 6.00
N LEU A 31 9.89 -11.72 6.55
CA LEU A 31 9.05 -10.53 6.42
C LEU A 31 9.61 -9.34 7.23
N GLU A 32 10.11 -9.57 8.44
CA GLU A 32 10.73 -8.52 9.25
C GLU A 32 12.01 -7.99 8.58
N ASP A 33 12.87 -8.87 8.08
CA ASP A 33 14.07 -8.50 7.32
C ASP A 33 13.70 -7.73 6.04
N PHE A 34 12.61 -8.11 5.38
CA PHE A 34 12.11 -7.38 4.22
C PHE A 34 11.64 -5.96 4.60
N LYS A 35 10.91 -5.81 5.72
CA LYS A 35 10.44 -4.51 6.24
C LYS A 35 11.57 -3.57 6.66
N GLN A 36 12.77 -4.07 6.92
CA GLN A 36 13.91 -3.22 7.24
C GLN A 36 14.26 -2.35 6.02
N ILE A 37 13.88 -1.08 6.13
CA ILE A 37 14.26 0.02 5.24
C ILE A 37 14.86 1.09 6.14
N SER A 38 16.18 1.11 6.20
CA SER A 38 16.94 2.13 6.91
C SER A 38 17.94 2.79 5.97
N ALA A 39 18.50 3.93 6.38
CA ALA A 39 19.52 4.63 5.60
C ALA A 39 20.84 3.83 5.48
N ASN A 40 21.05 2.82 6.32
CA ASN A 40 22.31 2.07 6.41
C ASN A 40 22.32 0.79 5.56
N ILE A 41 21.22 0.49 4.85
CA ILE A 41 21.12 -0.68 3.96
C ILE A 41 21.61 -0.28 2.56
N ASP A 42 22.24 -1.22 1.85
CA ASP A 42 22.64 -1.04 0.45
C ASP A 42 21.46 -0.50 -0.39
N PRO A 43 21.61 0.66 -1.06
CA PRO A 43 20.58 1.25 -1.90
C PRO A 43 20.05 0.30 -2.98
N ARG A 44 20.86 -0.62 -3.50
CA ARG A 44 20.44 -1.60 -4.52
C ARG A 44 19.43 -2.59 -3.96
N ILE A 45 19.64 -3.04 -2.72
CA ILE A 45 18.71 -3.94 -2.02
C ILE A 45 17.39 -3.22 -1.76
N VAL A 46 17.47 -1.97 -1.31
CA VAL A 46 16.26 -1.15 -1.08
C VAL A 46 15.49 -0.97 -2.39
N GLN A 47 16.15 -0.60 -3.49
CA GLN A 47 15.51 -0.45 -4.80
C GLN A 47 14.83 -1.74 -5.27
N GLU A 48 15.47 -2.90 -5.11
CA GLU A 48 14.86 -4.18 -5.48
C GLU A 48 13.62 -4.48 -4.62
N LYS A 49 13.69 -4.26 -3.30
CA LYS A 49 12.54 -4.41 -2.41
C LYS A 49 11.37 -3.52 -2.83
N ILE A 50 11.65 -2.25 -3.17
CA ILE A 50 10.62 -1.30 -3.63
C ILE A 50 10.03 -1.74 -4.97
N ARG A 51 10.86 -2.15 -5.92
CA ARG A 51 10.38 -2.70 -7.20
C ARG A 51 9.39 -3.85 -6.97
N LEU A 52 9.73 -4.80 -6.09
CA LEU A 52 8.83 -5.91 -5.72
C LEU A 52 7.54 -5.43 -5.04
N CYS A 53 7.62 -4.39 -4.20
CA CYS A 53 6.44 -3.79 -3.58
C CYS A 53 5.49 -3.18 -4.62
N LEU A 54 6.05 -2.44 -5.59
CA LEU A 54 5.28 -1.83 -6.68
C LEU A 54 4.65 -2.90 -7.59
N ASP A 55 5.39 -3.97 -7.92
CA ASP A 55 4.86 -5.09 -8.71
C ASP A 55 3.65 -5.75 -8.01
N ILE A 56 3.77 -6.04 -6.70
CA ILE A 56 2.67 -6.62 -5.90
C ILE A 56 1.49 -5.65 -5.82
N LEU A 57 1.78 -4.36 -5.65
CA LEU A 57 0.76 -3.34 -5.50
C LEU A 57 -0.09 -3.18 -6.77
N LEU A 58 0.54 -3.25 -7.94
CA LEU A 58 -0.13 -3.20 -9.25
C LEU A 58 -0.79 -4.52 -9.67
N SER A 59 -0.47 -5.63 -9.00
CA SER A 59 -1.12 -6.90 -9.31
C SER A 59 -2.60 -6.87 -8.89
N PRO A 60 -3.56 -7.17 -9.79
CA PRO A 60 -4.98 -7.21 -9.43
C PRO A 60 -5.30 -8.37 -8.49
N GLN A 61 -4.54 -9.48 -8.60
CA GLN A 61 -4.63 -10.63 -7.70
C GLN A 61 -3.21 -11.10 -7.34
N SER A 62 -2.99 -11.48 -6.08
CA SER A 62 -1.77 -12.11 -5.61
C SER A 62 -2.11 -13.47 -5.05
N GLN A 63 -1.89 -14.49 -5.86
CA GLN A 63 -2.08 -15.88 -5.48
C GLN A 63 -0.73 -16.56 -5.28
N THR A 64 -0.70 -17.51 -4.35
CA THR A 64 0.49 -18.33 -4.11
C THR A 64 0.12 -19.77 -3.83
N VAL A 65 1.06 -20.67 -4.07
CA VAL A 65 0.93 -22.10 -3.76
C VAL A 65 1.95 -22.43 -2.68
N ILE A 66 1.50 -23.09 -1.62
CA ILE A 66 2.37 -23.58 -0.53
C ILE A 66 2.49 -25.08 -0.66
N ASN A 67 3.71 -25.54 -0.97
CA ASN A 67 4.02 -26.96 -1.04
C ASN A 67 3.79 -27.59 0.35
N GLY A 68 2.87 -28.55 0.43
CA GLY A 68 2.52 -29.26 1.67
C GLY A 68 1.12 -28.98 2.25
N ALA A 69 0.35 -28.06 1.66
CA ALA A 69 -0.96 -27.66 2.21
C ALA A 69 -2.16 -28.55 1.80
N SER A 70 -2.04 -29.46 0.82
CA SER A 70 -2.92 -30.64 0.61
C SER A 70 -2.42 -31.44 -0.60
N ARG A 71 -2.82 -32.72 -0.72
CA ARG A 71 -2.45 -33.64 -1.82
C ARG A 71 -3.10 -33.32 -3.18
N ASP A 72 -4.05 -32.38 -3.21
CA ASP A 72 -4.78 -32.02 -4.42
C ASP A 72 -4.27 -30.69 -4.99
N ASN A 73 -3.80 -30.75 -6.24
CA ASN A 73 -3.12 -29.72 -7.04
C ASN A 73 -3.95 -28.44 -7.34
N GLN A 74 -4.88 -28.01 -6.48
CA GLN A 74 -5.87 -26.98 -6.84
C GLN A 74 -6.04 -25.78 -5.90
N ASN A 75 -5.33 -25.67 -4.78
CA ASN A 75 -5.59 -24.55 -3.86
C ASN A 75 -4.54 -23.43 -3.98
N ALA A 76 -4.65 -22.63 -5.03
CA ALA A 76 -4.03 -21.30 -5.04
C ALA A 76 -4.63 -20.47 -3.90
N ILE A 77 -3.79 -20.05 -2.96
CA ILE A 77 -4.21 -19.23 -1.81
C ILE A 77 -4.20 -17.77 -2.26
N ASP A 78 -5.35 -17.13 -2.19
CA ASP A 78 -5.47 -15.69 -2.40
C ASP A 78 -4.95 -14.94 -1.17
N VAL A 79 -3.86 -14.19 -1.36
CA VAL A 79 -3.26 -13.32 -0.36
C VAL A 79 -3.27 -11.87 -0.80
N THR A 80 -4.12 -11.50 -1.77
CA THR A 80 -4.13 -10.16 -2.40
C THR A 80 -4.21 -9.04 -1.39
N ALA A 81 -5.21 -9.04 -0.50
CA ALA A 81 -5.39 -7.96 0.45
C ALA A 81 -4.22 -7.88 1.44
N SER A 82 -3.78 -9.01 1.99
CA SER A 82 -2.67 -9.03 2.94
C SER A 82 -1.33 -8.65 2.30
N ALA A 83 -1.10 -9.07 1.05
CA ALA A 83 0.07 -8.70 0.28
C ALA A 83 0.10 -7.18 0.04
N LYS A 84 -1.01 -6.60 -0.42
CA LYS A 84 -1.16 -5.14 -0.59
C LYS A 84 -0.94 -4.39 0.73
N MET A 85 -1.54 -4.84 1.83
CA MET A 85 -1.33 -4.24 3.16
C MET A 85 0.14 -4.27 3.59
N PHE A 86 0.81 -5.40 3.42
CA PHE A 86 2.22 -5.55 3.76
C PHE A 86 3.11 -4.62 2.94
N VAL A 87 2.95 -4.59 1.62
CA VAL A 87 3.80 -3.74 0.77
C VAL A 87 3.52 -2.26 0.98
N LEU A 88 2.27 -1.85 1.28
CA LEU A 88 1.95 -0.47 1.64
C LEU A 88 2.61 -0.05 2.96
N LEU A 89 2.72 -0.95 3.94
CA LEU A 89 3.47 -0.69 5.17
C LEU A 89 4.96 -0.42 4.88
N VAL A 90 5.54 -1.21 3.98
CA VAL A 90 6.95 -1.07 3.55
C VAL A 90 7.14 0.23 2.77
N LEU A 91 6.26 0.52 1.81
CA LEU A 91 6.28 1.76 1.02
C LEU A 91 6.12 3.00 1.91
N LYS A 92 5.27 2.97 2.93
CA LYS A 92 5.12 4.08 3.88
C LYS A 92 6.45 4.40 4.58
N LYS A 93 7.14 3.38 5.11
CA LYS A 93 8.47 3.55 5.72
C LYS A 93 9.49 4.08 4.71
N TYR A 94 9.46 3.59 3.47
CA TYR A 94 10.33 4.05 2.40
C TYR A 94 10.13 5.53 2.08
N VAL A 95 8.89 5.99 1.96
CA VAL A 95 8.54 7.40 1.73
C VAL A 95 9.03 8.30 2.88
N GLN A 96 9.04 7.77 4.11
CA GLN A 96 9.53 8.52 5.27
C GLN A 96 11.05 8.67 5.29
N VAL A 97 11.80 7.65 4.88
CA VAL A 97 13.27 7.62 5.01
C VAL A 97 13.99 8.09 3.75
N HIS A 98 13.58 7.62 2.58
CA HIS A 98 14.38 7.72 1.34
C HIS A 98 13.82 8.70 0.31
N TYR A 99 12.58 9.16 0.46
CA TYR A 99 11.89 9.98 -0.55
C TYR A 99 12.64 11.25 -0.96
N LYS A 100 13.35 11.88 -0.01
CA LYS A 100 14.14 13.11 -0.28
C LYS A 100 15.30 12.88 -1.25
N ASN A 101 15.76 11.64 -1.38
CA ASN A 101 16.91 11.27 -2.22
C ASN A 101 16.49 10.69 -3.58
N LEU A 102 15.18 10.59 -3.84
CA LEU A 102 14.66 10.09 -5.10
C LEU A 102 14.79 11.12 -6.22
N SER A 103 14.97 10.63 -7.44
CA SER A 103 14.88 11.47 -8.63
C SER A 103 13.43 11.92 -8.84
N SER A 104 13.24 13.04 -9.55
CA SER A 104 11.89 13.51 -9.89
C SER A 104 11.07 12.47 -10.67
N GLN A 105 11.74 11.67 -11.51
CA GLN A 105 11.13 10.58 -12.27
C GLN A 105 10.67 9.43 -11.35
N ASP A 106 11.48 9.04 -10.37
CA ASP A 106 11.11 8.00 -9.41
C ASP A 106 9.96 8.45 -8.50
N CYS A 107 9.98 9.72 -8.06
CA CYS A 107 8.86 10.31 -7.31
C CYS A 107 7.56 10.30 -8.13
N GLN A 108 7.62 10.65 -9.42
CA GLN A 108 6.46 10.59 -10.30
C GLN A 108 5.96 9.16 -10.51
N THR A 109 6.88 8.21 -10.71
CA THR A 109 6.56 6.79 -10.87
C THR A 109 5.89 6.23 -9.62
N LEU A 110 6.41 6.56 -8.44
CA LEU A 110 5.82 6.14 -7.17
C LEU A 110 4.41 6.70 -6.98
N ARG A 111 4.20 8.00 -7.21
CA ARG A 111 2.88 8.66 -7.13
C ARG A 111 1.87 7.99 -8.08
N ASN A 112 2.24 7.82 -9.34
CA ASN A 112 1.37 7.19 -10.34
C ASN A 112 1.04 5.74 -9.97
N THR A 113 2.00 5.00 -9.42
CA THR A 113 1.80 3.61 -9.00
C THR A 113 0.83 3.51 -7.83
N VAL A 114 0.93 4.40 -6.83
CA VAL A 114 0.00 4.41 -5.68
C VAL A 114 -1.40 4.83 -6.10
N LEU A 115 -1.54 5.83 -6.99
CA LEU A 115 -2.84 6.21 -7.57
C LEU A 115 -3.48 5.08 -8.36
N GLU A 116 -2.69 4.40 -9.19
CA GLU A 116 -3.18 3.25 -9.97
C GLU A 116 -3.60 2.10 -9.06
N SER A 117 -2.85 1.86 -7.98
CA SER A 117 -3.27 0.91 -6.95
C SER A 117 -4.58 1.31 -6.28
N ALA A 118 -4.81 2.61 -6.02
CA ALA A 118 -6.06 3.08 -5.45
C ALA A 118 -7.23 2.74 -6.38
N ARG A 119 -7.08 3.04 -7.67
CA ARG A 119 -8.03 2.68 -8.73
C ARG A 119 -8.32 1.18 -8.79
N LEU A 120 -7.29 0.34 -8.76
CA LEU A 120 -7.45 -1.11 -8.76
C LEU A 120 -8.19 -1.60 -7.51
N THR A 121 -7.87 -1.05 -6.33
CA THR A 121 -8.57 -1.37 -5.08
C THR A 121 -10.03 -0.97 -5.12
N VAL A 122 -10.37 0.18 -5.71
CA VAL A 122 -11.77 0.58 -5.92
C VAL A 122 -12.51 -0.41 -6.81
N SER A 123 -11.90 -0.83 -7.92
CA SER A 123 -12.49 -1.85 -8.81
C SER A 123 -12.72 -3.18 -8.09
N LEU A 124 -11.76 -3.61 -7.26
CA LEU A 124 -11.90 -4.83 -6.45
C LEU A 124 -13.00 -4.70 -5.38
N LEU A 125 -13.13 -3.53 -4.76
CA LEU A 125 -14.20 -3.27 -3.80
C LEU A 125 -15.59 -3.31 -4.45
N ASN A 126 -15.74 -2.69 -5.62
CA ASN A 126 -16.99 -2.74 -6.38
C ASN A 126 -17.35 -4.19 -6.75
N ALA A 127 -16.36 -4.98 -7.18
CA ALA A 127 -16.55 -6.40 -7.52
C ALA A 127 -16.81 -7.32 -6.30
N ALA A 128 -16.34 -6.94 -5.11
CA ALA A 128 -16.48 -7.73 -3.88
C ALA A 128 -17.71 -7.33 -3.04
N SER A 129 -18.66 -6.60 -3.61
CA SER A 129 -19.83 -6.05 -2.88
C SER A 129 -20.67 -7.13 -2.17
N ASP A 130 -20.72 -8.34 -2.73
CA ASP A 130 -21.46 -9.48 -2.17
C ASP A 130 -20.67 -10.30 -1.14
N ASP A 131 -19.34 -10.12 -1.06
CA ASP A 131 -18.45 -10.83 -0.12
C ASP A 131 -18.02 -9.88 1.00
N VAL A 132 -18.74 -9.93 2.13
CA VAL A 132 -18.50 -9.07 3.30
C VAL A 132 -17.05 -9.16 3.78
N LYS A 133 -16.45 -10.35 3.78
CA LYS A 133 -15.08 -10.54 4.29
C LYS A 133 -14.08 -9.85 3.38
N LYS A 134 -14.15 -10.10 2.07
CA LYS A 134 -13.28 -9.44 1.08
C LYS A 134 -13.50 -7.93 1.07
N SER A 135 -14.75 -7.48 1.17
CA SER A 135 -15.08 -6.05 1.25
C SER A 135 -14.38 -5.37 2.42
N VAL A 136 -14.37 -5.98 3.62
CA VAL A 136 -13.67 -5.44 4.80
C VAL A 136 -12.16 -5.40 4.58
N GLU A 137 -11.57 -6.49 4.06
CA GLU A 137 -10.13 -6.55 3.79
C GLU A 137 -9.68 -5.48 2.78
N PHE A 138 -10.41 -5.28 1.69
CA PHE A 138 -10.07 -4.25 0.70
C PHE A 138 -10.39 -2.83 1.17
N LYS A 139 -11.34 -2.64 2.11
CA LYS A 139 -11.56 -1.33 2.76
C LYS A 139 -10.34 -0.93 3.58
N LEU A 140 -9.73 -1.88 4.31
CA LEU A 140 -8.48 -1.66 5.05
C LEU A 140 -7.32 -1.32 4.10
N VAL A 141 -7.23 -2.01 2.96
CA VAL A 141 -6.26 -1.67 1.91
C VAL A 141 -6.48 -0.24 1.42
N GLY A 142 -7.74 0.15 1.17
CA GLY A 142 -8.11 1.52 0.76
C GLY A 142 -7.66 2.58 1.76
N SER A 143 -7.95 2.39 3.05
CA SER A 143 -7.47 3.29 4.12
C SER A 143 -5.95 3.38 4.15
N LYS A 144 -5.24 2.25 3.96
CA LYS A 144 -3.78 2.27 3.94
C LYS A 144 -3.19 2.97 2.72
N ILE A 145 -3.84 2.87 1.57
CA ILE A 145 -3.49 3.65 0.37
C ILE A 145 -3.68 5.15 0.63
N ALA A 146 -4.79 5.53 1.27
CA ALA A 146 -5.05 6.93 1.64
C ALA A 146 -3.94 7.51 2.54
N GLU A 147 -3.45 6.73 3.52
CA GLU A 147 -2.30 7.14 4.34
C GLU A 147 -1.04 7.41 3.50
N VAL A 148 -0.72 6.53 2.55
CA VAL A 148 0.48 6.68 1.69
C VAL A 148 0.32 7.88 0.74
N LEU A 149 -0.87 8.07 0.16
CA LEU A 149 -1.17 9.23 -0.68
C LEU A 149 -1.05 10.55 0.10
N SER A 150 -1.55 10.60 1.33
CA SER A 150 -1.39 11.75 2.21
C SER A 150 0.08 12.04 2.51
N ASP A 151 0.87 11.01 2.84
CA ASP A 151 2.31 11.14 3.06
C ASP A 151 3.05 11.69 1.82
N LEU A 152 2.65 11.27 0.61
CA LEU A 152 3.22 11.76 -0.65
C LEU A 152 2.80 13.21 -0.91
N ALA A 153 1.51 13.54 -0.71
CA ALA A 153 0.98 14.89 -0.89
C ALA A 153 1.66 15.90 0.05
N ALA A 154 1.79 15.55 1.34
CA ALA A 154 2.50 16.37 2.33
C ALA A 154 3.94 16.71 1.90
N ARG A 155 4.58 15.85 1.10
CA ARG A 155 5.95 16.07 0.60
C ARG A 155 6.01 16.86 -0.70
N ASP A 156 5.02 16.73 -1.59
CA ASP A 156 5.11 17.26 -2.96
C ASP A 156 4.06 18.30 -3.36
N PHE A 157 2.87 18.29 -2.77
CA PHE A 157 1.81 19.26 -3.09
C PHE A 157 2.02 20.58 -2.34
N PRO A 158 1.96 21.77 -2.96
CA PRO A 158 1.56 22.01 -4.35
C PRO A 158 2.72 22.08 -5.37
N GLN A 159 3.96 22.33 -4.96
CA GLN A 159 5.03 22.74 -5.89
C GLN A 159 5.50 21.62 -6.83
N ARG A 160 5.65 20.38 -6.33
CA ARG A 160 6.13 19.22 -7.10
C ARG A 160 5.00 18.31 -7.59
N TRP A 161 3.80 18.49 -7.05
CA TRP A 161 2.60 17.77 -7.45
C TRP A 161 1.38 18.71 -7.57
N PRO A 162 1.41 19.69 -8.47
CA PRO A 162 0.31 20.66 -8.60
C PRO A 162 -1.01 20.02 -9.03
N THR A 163 -0.95 18.89 -9.73
CA THR A 163 -2.11 18.12 -10.20
C THR A 163 -2.68 17.17 -9.15
N PHE A 164 -2.23 17.20 -7.89
CA PHE A 164 -2.65 16.23 -6.87
C PHE A 164 -4.17 16.09 -6.74
N LEU A 165 -4.90 17.21 -6.66
CA LEU A 165 -6.35 17.19 -6.52
C LEU A 165 -7.04 16.63 -7.79
N ASP A 166 -6.56 17.03 -8.97
CA ASP A 166 -7.07 16.54 -10.26
C ASP A 166 -6.80 15.04 -10.44
N ASP A 167 -5.62 14.58 -10.03
CA ASP A 167 -5.23 13.17 -10.06
C ASP A 167 -6.09 12.36 -9.09
N LEU A 168 -6.30 12.86 -7.87
CA LEU A 168 -7.12 12.19 -6.85
C LEU A 168 -8.58 12.09 -7.31
N TYR A 169 -9.12 13.19 -7.85
CA TYR A 169 -10.49 13.21 -8.35
C TYR A 169 -10.66 12.35 -9.61
N GLY A 170 -9.83 12.58 -10.62
CA GLY A 170 -9.96 11.96 -11.94
C GLY A 170 -9.61 10.47 -11.95
N LYS A 171 -8.66 10.02 -11.11
CA LYS A 171 -8.20 8.62 -11.11
C LYS A 171 -8.82 7.76 -10.03
N VAL A 172 -9.35 8.34 -8.95
CA VAL A 172 -9.85 7.58 -7.79
C VAL A 172 -11.30 7.92 -7.48
N TRP A 173 -11.64 9.20 -7.28
CA TRP A 173 -12.99 9.60 -6.91
C TRP A 173 -14.03 9.24 -7.98
N GLY A 174 -13.72 9.56 -9.24
CA GLY A 174 -14.62 9.40 -10.39
C GLY A 174 -14.98 7.95 -10.75
N LEU A 175 -14.40 6.96 -10.06
CA LEU A 175 -14.69 5.53 -10.23
C LEU A 175 -15.82 5.03 -9.32
N SER A 176 -16.50 5.95 -8.64
CA SER A 176 -17.65 5.68 -7.80
C SER A 176 -18.88 5.41 -8.67
N GLU A 177 -19.32 4.15 -8.77
CA GLU A 177 -20.60 3.81 -9.41
C GLU A 177 -21.73 3.88 -8.38
N GLY A 178 -22.79 4.66 -8.66
CA GLY A 178 -24.01 4.75 -7.84
C GLY A 178 -24.23 6.09 -7.10
N ASN A 179 -25.38 6.21 -6.43
CA ASN A 179 -25.83 7.42 -5.72
C ASN A 179 -25.29 7.55 -4.28
N ASP A 180 -24.63 6.51 -3.75
CA ASP A 180 -23.94 6.58 -2.46
C ASP A 180 -22.48 6.99 -2.65
N MET A 181 -21.88 7.58 -1.60
CA MET A 181 -20.47 7.95 -1.58
C MET A 181 -19.61 6.71 -1.89
N GLY A 182 -19.19 6.57 -3.15
CA GLY A 182 -18.56 5.34 -3.63
C GLY A 182 -17.21 5.07 -2.96
N HIS A 183 -16.72 3.84 -3.12
CA HIS A 183 -15.47 3.41 -2.51
C HIS A 183 -14.27 4.31 -2.86
N GLY A 184 -14.25 4.88 -4.07
CA GLY A 184 -13.25 5.86 -4.49
C GLY A 184 -13.33 7.16 -3.68
N ALA A 185 -14.53 7.73 -3.56
CA ALA A 185 -14.75 8.94 -2.76
C ALA A 185 -14.28 8.78 -1.31
N ARG A 186 -14.52 7.61 -0.70
CA ARG A 186 -14.04 7.31 0.67
C ARG A 186 -12.52 7.37 0.78
N ILE A 187 -11.78 6.74 -0.13
CA ILE A 187 -10.30 6.76 -0.12
C ILE A 187 -9.79 8.19 -0.26
N CYS A 188 -10.40 8.97 -1.16
CA CYS A 188 -10.03 10.36 -1.37
C CYS A 188 -10.30 11.23 -0.14
N MET A 189 -11.49 11.11 0.46
CA MET A 189 -11.85 11.86 1.68
C MET A 189 -10.93 11.50 2.85
N GLU A 190 -10.60 10.22 3.01
CA GLU A 190 -9.68 9.77 4.06
C GLU A 190 -8.26 10.34 3.83
N CYS A 191 -7.78 10.39 2.59
CA CYS A 191 -6.50 11.02 2.25
C CYS A 191 -6.50 12.51 2.59
N LEU A 192 -7.57 13.23 2.23
CA LEU A 192 -7.70 14.66 2.50
C LEU A 192 -7.86 14.96 4.00
N SER A 193 -8.59 14.11 4.75
CA SER A 193 -8.71 14.22 6.21
C SER A 193 -7.35 14.09 6.87
N LEU A 194 -6.59 13.05 6.52
CA LEU A 194 -5.24 12.82 7.08
C LEU A 194 -4.30 13.98 6.76
N LEU A 195 -4.36 14.51 5.53
CA LEU A 195 -3.52 15.65 5.13
C LEU A 195 -3.93 16.92 5.92
N THR A 196 -5.22 17.15 6.09
CA THR A 196 -5.76 18.29 6.85
C THR A 196 -5.37 18.20 8.32
N GLU A 197 -5.48 17.02 8.92
CA GLU A 197 -5.03 16.75 10.30
C GLU A 197 -3.55 17.07 10.45
N ASP A 198 -2.68 16.54 9.58
CA ASP A 198 -1.25 16.83 9.66
C ASP A 198 -0.91 18.33 9.43
N CYS A 199 -1.76 19.07 8.70
CA CYS A 199 -1.58 20.51 8.47
C CYS A 199 -2.15 21.40 9.57
N THR A 200 -3.15 20.93 10.32
CA THR A 200 -3.88 21.72 11.33
C THR A 200 -3.55 21.32 12.76
N ASP A 201 -2.88 20.19 12.96
CA ASP A 201 -2.42 19.78 14.29
C ASP A 201 -1.38 20.77 14.83
N SER A 202 -1.38 20.89 16.15
CA SER A 202 -0.45 21.74 16.89
C SER A 202 1.01 21.37 16.59
N ASP A 203 1.90 22.36 16.67
CA ASP A 203 3.34 22.20 16.39
C ASP A 203 4.00 21.06 17.19
N PHE A 204 3.42 20.67 18.32
CA PHE A 204 3.88 19.58 19.18
C PHE A 204 3.62 18.19 18.59
N ASN A 205 2.58 18.02 17.77
CA ASN A 205 2.18 16.74 17.17
C ASN A 205 2.36 16.69 15.65
N SER A 206 2.60 17.84 15.01
CA SER A 206 2.68 17.91 13.54
C SER A 206 3.86 17.11 12.98
N LYS A 207 3.58 16.27 11.97
CA LYS A 207 4.62 15.51 11.25
C LYS A 207 5.35 16.33 10.18
N ILE A 208 4.88 17.55 9.94
CA ILE A 208 5.34 18.46 8.88
C ILE A 208 5.69 19.84 9.45
N SER A 209 6.74 20.45 8.91
CA SER A 209 7.21 21.75 9.40
C SER A 209 6.17 22.85 9.19
N THR A 210 6.19 23.89 10.02
CA THR A 210 5.26 25.03 9.93
C THR A 210 5.29 25.70 8.56
N THR A 211 6.48 25.88 7.96
CA THR A 211 6.61 26.39 6.59
C THR A 211 5.85 25.50 5.61
N ARG A 212 6.02 24.18 5.73
CA ARG A 212 5.39 23.24 4.82
C ARG A 212 3.87 23.20 4.99
N ARG A 213 3.37 23.32 6.23
CA ARG A 213 1.94 23.44 6.52
C ARG A 213 1.31 24.66 5.88
N ASN A 214 2.00 25.79 5.89
CA ASN A 214 1.51 27.02 5.27
C ASN A 214 1.55 26.98 3.73
N ASP A 215 2.44 26.16 3.15
CA ASP A 215 2.53 25.98 1.69
C ASP A 215 1.43 25.07 1.13
N ILE A 216 0.95 24.11 1.92
CA ILE A 216 -0.08 23.11 1.57
C ILE A 216 -1.47 23.74 1.72
#